data_AF-A0A5C6V8F8-F1
#
_entry.id   AF-A0A5C6V8F8-F1
#
_cell.length_a   1.000
_cell.length_b   1.000
_cell.length_c   1.000
_cell.angle_alpha   90.00
_cell.angle_beta   90.00
_cell.angle_gamma   90.00
#
_symmetry.space_group_name_H-M   'P 1'
#
loop_
_entity.id
_entity.type
_entity.pdbx_description
1 polymer ?
#
loop_
_entity_poly.entity_id
_entity_poly.type
_entity_poly.pdbx_seq_one_letter_code
_entity_poly.pdbx_strand_id
1 'polypeptide(L)'
;MSSDSNRTNRIKLLEQWTKENPDDPFAFYALALELKAIGEIVQAQDRLNEICAEFPDYLPAFQMLGHIFLEQEKIEAAKKFFQQAKDLAYKQSNHKAIREISDFLMQIQLHYYE
;
A
#
# COMPACT_ATOMS: atom_id res chain seq x y z
N MET A 1 -8.09 24.89 7.49
CA MET A 1 -6.67 25.22 7.21
C MET A 1 -5.69 24.62 8.23
N SER A 2 -6.12 23.86 9.26
CA SER A 2 -5.22 23.37 10.33
C SER A 2 -4.76 21.92 10.18
N SER A 3 -5.43 21.11 9.35
CA SER A 3 -5.11 19.69 9.11
C SER A 3 -3.90 19.49 8.18
N ASP A 4 -3.80 20.32 7.14
CA ASP A 4 -2.79 20.13 6.07
C ASP A 4 -1.39 20.53 6.53
N SER A 5 -1.28 21.50 7.45
CA SER A 5 -0.02 21.92 8.07
C SER A 5 0.63 20.79 8.89
N ASN A 6 -0.18 20.03 9.62
CA ASN A 6 0.31 18.92 10.44
C ASN A 6 0.78 17.74 9.57
N ARG A 7 0.06 17.40 8.50
CA ARG A 7 0.47 16.34 7.57
C ARG A 7 1.73 16.71 6.78
N THR A 8 1.86 17.96 6.35
CA THR A 8 3.06 18.43 5.65
C THR A 8 4.31 18.31 6.54
N ASN A 9 4.20 18.66 7.83
CA ASN A 9 5.30 18.48 8.79
C ASN A 9 5.62 16.99 9.01
N ARG A 10 4.58 16.15 9.10
CA ARG A 10 4.72 14.69 9.23
C ARG A 10 5.45 14.08 8.04
N ILE A 11 5.10 14.49 6.81
CA ILE A 11 5.76 14.05 5.58
C ILE A 11 7.25 14.38 5.62
N LYS A 12 7.62 15.63 5.94
CA LYS A 12 9.03 16.04 6.03
C LYS A 12 9.82 15.21 7.06
N LEU A 13 9.22 14.92 8.21
CA LEU A 13 9.85 14.09 9.23
C LEU A 13 10.05 12.65 8.72
N LEU A 14 9.06 12.09 8.05
CA LEU A 14 9.15 10.74 7.47
C LEU A 14 10.16 10.67 6.32
N GLU A 15 10.26 11.70 5.48
CA GLU A 15 11.28 11.80 4.43
C GLU A 15 12.70 11.86 4.99
N GLN A 16 12.90 12.46 6.16
CA GLN A 16 14.18 12.42 6.85
C GLN A 16 14.43 11.01 7.43
N TRP A 17 13.41 10.44 8.08
CA TRP A 17 13.51 9.11 8.67
C TRP A 17 13.87 8.04 7.63
N THR A 18 13.22 8.03 6.46
CA THR A 18 13.54 7.07 5.38
C THR A 18 14.99 7.16 4.89
N LYS A 19 15.61 8.34 4.95
CA LYS A 19 17.04 8.51 4.62
C LYS A 19 17.96 8.00 5.71
N GLU A 20 17.58 8.18 6.97
CA GLU A 20 18.36 7.75 8.13
C GLU A 20 18.24 6.23 8.38
N ASN A 21 17.11 5.63 7.98
CA ASN A 21 16.78 4.22 8.22
C ASN A 21 16.30 3.57 6.90
N PRO A 22 17.20 3.40 5.92
CA PRO A 22 16.85 2.91 4.59
C PRO A 22 16.42 1.43 4.58
N ASP A 23 16.62 0.70 5.69
CA ASP A 23 16.27 -0.70 5.90
C ASP A 23 14.94 -0.89 6.67
N ASP A 24 14.27 0.20 7.06
CA ASP A 24 12.99 0.15 7.75
C ASP A 24 11.81 0.41 6.79
N PRO A 25 11.15 -0.63 6.24
CA PRO A 25 10.00 -0.45 5.35
C PRO A 25 8.82 0.29 5.99
N PHE A 26 8.73 0.32 7.33
CA PHE A 26 7.66 1.00 8.03
C PHE A 26 7.71 2.52 7.80
N ALA A 27 8.90 3.13 7.81
CA ALA A 27 9.06 4.56 7.57
C ALA A 27 8.60 4.95 6.15
N PHE A 28 8.98 4.15 5.14
CA PHE A 28 8.55 4.34 3.75
C PHE A 28 7.05 4.15 3.60
N TYR A 29 6.48 3.14 4.28
CA TYR A 29 5.05 2.87 4.23
C TYR A 29 4.25 4.02 4.87
N ALA A 30 4.66 4.49 6.04
CA ALA A 30 4.04 5.63 6.71
C ALA A 30 4.09 6.89 5.83
N LEU A 31 5.21 7.13 5.13
CA LEU A 31 5.32 8.23 4.18
C LEU A 31 4.31 8.10 3.04
N ALA A 32 4.19 6.91 2.45
CA ALA A 32 3.22 6.64 1.39
C ALA A 32 1.76 6.87 1.84
N LEU A 33 1.41 6.50 3.08
CA LEU A 33 0.08 6.74 3.63
C LEU A 33 -0.23 8.23 3.77
N GLU A 34 0.74 9.03 4.24
CA GLU A 34 0.57 10.47 4.36
C GLU A 34 0.45 11.15 3.00
N LEU A 35 1.28 10.74 2.02
CA LEU A 35 1.18 11.20 0.63
C LEU A 35 -0.18 10.87 0.02
N LYS A 36 -0.67 9.63 0.21
CA LYS A 36 -2.01 9.23 -0.24
C LYS A 36 -3.09 10.10 0.39
N ALA A 37 -2.98 10.38 1.69
CA ALA A 37 -3.98 11.14 2.44
C ALA A 37 -4.10 12.61 1.98
N ILE A 38 -3.05 13.19 1.39
CA ILE A 38 -3.07 14.54 0.81
C ILE A 38 -3.35 14.56 -0.70
N GLY A 39 -3.65 13.40 -1.31
CA GLY A 39 -3.95 13.28 -2.74
C GLY A 39 -2.73 13.15 -3.64
N GLU A 40 -1.51 13.05 -3.08
CA GLU A 40 -0.27 12.81 -3.83
C GLU A 40 -0.15 11.32 -4.19
N ILE A 41 -1.14 10.81 -4.93
CA ILE A 41 -1.31 9.37 -5.19
C ILE A 41 -0.14 8.79 -5.99
N VAL A 42 0.41 9.55 -6.96
CA VAL A 42 1.56 9.09 -7.76
C VAL A 42 2.77 8.88 -6.86
N GLN A 43 3.09 9.87 -6.01
CA GLN A 43 4.22 9.76 -5.09
C GLN A 43 4.02 8.63 -4.08
N ALA A 44 2.78 8.43 -3.59
CA ALA A 44 2.46 7.31 -2.72
C ALA A 44 2.69 5.96 -3.41
N GLN A 45 2.27 5.82 -4.67
CA GLN A 45 2.51 4.60 -5.47
C GLN A 45 4.00 4.36 -5.69
N ASP A 46 4.79 5.39 -6.01
CA ASP A 46 6.23 5.26 -6.21
C ASP A 46 6.91 4.74 -4.93
N ARG A 47 6.58 5.30 -3.76
CA ARG A 47 7.07 4.81 -2.48
C ARG A 47 6.66 3.38 -2.17
N LEU A 48 5.42 2.99 -2.47
CA LEU A 48 4.98 1.62 -2.25
C LEU A 48 5.66 0.62 -3.20
N ASN A 49 5.91 1.02 -4.44
CA ASN A 49 6.66 0.20 -5.40
C ASN A 49 8.12 0.02 -4.97
N GLU A 50 8.77 1.06 -4.44
CA GLU A 50 10.09 0.95 -3.81
C GLU A 50 10.06 -0.10 -2.69
N ILE A 51 9.05 -0.06 -1.81
CA ILE A 51 8.92 -1.04 -0.73
C ILE A 51 8.73 -2.46 -1.28
N CYS A 52 7.89 -2.65 -2.29
CA CYS A 52 7.68 -3.97 -2.91
C CYS A 52 8.94 -4.53 -3.57
N ALA A 53 9.85 -3.66 -4.06
CA ALA A 53 11.11 -4.05 -4.67
C ALA A 53 12.18 -4.40 -3.63
N GLU A 54 12.37 -3.54 -2.63
CA GLU A 54 13.44 -3.67 -1.63
C GLU A 54 13.05 -4.58 -0.45
N PHE A 55 11.77 -4.64 -0.14
CA PHE A 55 11.22 -5.42 0.99
C PHE A 55 10.08 -6.33 0.51
N PRO A 56 10.39 -7.39 -0.25
CA PRO A 56 9.38 -8.25 -0.88
C PRO A 56 8.50 -9.01 0.13
N ASP A 57 8.90 -9.07 1.40
CA ASP A 57 8.12 -9.67 2.49
C ASP A 57 7.25 -8.64 3.26
N TYR A 58 7.28 -7.36 2.87
CA TYR A 58 6.46 -6.33 3.51
C TYR A 58 5.04 -6.28 2.95
N LEU A 59 4.20 -7.19 3.46
CA LEU A 59 2.81 -7.40 3.04
C LEU A 59 1.95 -6.13 2.93
N PRO A 60 2.02 -5.15 3.86
CA PRO A 60 1.17 -3.95 3.78
C PRO A 60 1.34 -3.14 2.50
N ALA A 61 2.54 -3.13 1.88
CA ALA A 61 2.78 -2.37 0.66
C ALA A 61 1.97 -2.93 -0.53
N PHE A 62 1.95 -4.25 -0.70
CA PHE A 62 1.19 -4.92 -1.75
C PHE A 62 -0.31 -4.72 -1.57
N GLN A 63 -0.82 -4.83 -0.33
CA GLN A 63 -2.23 -4.57 -0.05
C GLN A 63 -2.61 -3.12 -0.38
N MET A 64 -1.80 -2.15 0.04
CA MET A 64 -2.08 -0.73 -0.21
C MET A 64 -2.05 -0.40 -1.71
N LEU A 65 -1.11 -0.96 -2.49
CA LEU A 65 -1.14 -0.81 -3.95
C LEU A 65 -2.42 -1.39 -4.55
N GLY A 66 -2.87 -2.57 -4.09
CA GLY A 66 -4.15 -3.15 -4.49
C GLY A 66 -5.32 -2.19 -4.25
N HIS A 67 -5.39 -1.57 -3.07
CA HIS A 67 -6.42 -0.57 -2.75
C HIS A 67 -6.32 0.69 -3.62
N ILE A 68 -5.12 1.25 -3.82
CA ILE A 68 -4.96 2.44 -4.65
C ILE A 68 -5.37 2.15 -6.10
N PHE A 69 -4.99 0.99 -6.66
CA PHE A 69 -5.40 0.63 -8.01
C PHE A 69 -6.91 0.41 -8.13
N LEU A 70 -7.54 -0.12 -7.08
CA LEU A 70 -8.99 -0.25 -7.03
C LEU A 70 -9.68 1.12 -6.99
N GLU A 71 -9.19 2.05 -6.17
CA GLU A 71 -9.67 3.45 -6.12
C GLU A 71 -9.52 4.17 -7.47
N GLN A 72 -8.53 3.78 -8.28
CA GLN A 72 -8.30 4.29 -9.64
C GLN A 72 -9.08 3.53 -10.73
N GLU A 73 -9.98 2.60 -10.36
CA GLU A 73 -10.71 1.71 -11.26
C GLU A 73 -9.81 0.85 -12.19
N LYS A 74 -8.53 0.70 -11.84
CA LYS A 74 -7.56 -0.16 -12.55
C LYS A 74 -7.67 -1.59 -12.03
N ILE A 75 -8.79 -2.23 -12.34
CA ILE A 75 -9.23 -3.48 -11.73
C ILE A 75 -8.20 -4.61 -11.87
N GLU A 76 -7.62 -4.78 -13.04
CA GLU A 76 -6.65 -5.85 -13.28
C GLU A 76 -5.34 -5.64 -12.50
N ALA A 77 -4.91 -4.38 -12.33
CA ALA A 77 -3.78 -4.05 -11.47
C ALA A 77 -4.11 -4.31 -9.99
N ALA A 78 -5.30 -3.93 -9.54
CA ALA A 78 -5.77 -4.19 -8.18
C ALA A 78 -5.77 -5.69 -7.85
N LYS A 79 -6.38 -6.51 -8.73
CA LYS A 79 -6.40 -7.98 -8.59
C LYS A 79 -4.98 -8.55 -8.50
N LYS A 80 -4.08 -8.09 -9.38
CA LYS A 80 -2.68 -8.54 -9.39
C LYS A 80 -1.99 -8.30 -8.05
N PHE A 81 -2.08 -7.09 -7.51
CA PHE A 81 -1.43 -6.74 -6.25
C PHE A 81 -2.09 -7.44 -5.05
N PHE A 82 -3.42 -7.58 -5.03
CA PHE A 82 -4.09 -8.39 -4.00
C PHE A 82 -3.71 -9.86 -4.07
N GLN A 83 -3.53 -10.44 -5.25
CA GLN A 83 -3.07 -11.82 -5.38
C GLN A 83 -1.64 -11.99 -4.84
N GLN A 84 -0.74 -11.06 -5.18
CA GLN A 84 0.63 -11.05 -4.62
C GLN A 84 0.62 -10.92 -3.08
N ALA A 85 -0.21 -10.03 -2.55
CA ALA A 85 -0.38 -9.88 -1.10
C ALA A 85 -0.92 -11.17 -0.44
N LYS A 86 -1.86 -11.86 -1.09
CA LYS A 86 -2.41 -13.13 -0.62
C LYS A 86 -1.37 -14.25 -0.60
N ASP A 87 -0.58 -14.36 -1.67
CA ASP A 87 0.50 -15.35 -1.77
C ASP A 87 1.54 -15.13 -0.67
N LEU A 88 1.89 -13.88 -0.40
CA LEU A 88 2.78 -13.51 0.70
C LEU A 88 2.15 -13.81 2.07
N ALA A 89 0.85 -13.54 2.24
CA ALA A 89 0.13 -13.86 3.48
C ALA A 89 0.16 -15.37 3.78
N TYR A 90 0.07 -16.23 2.75
CA TYR A 90 0.26 -17.68 2.90
C TYR A 90 1.67 -18.03 3.35
N LYS A 91 2.71 -17.45 2.73
CA LYS A 91 4.10 -17.66 3.15
C LYS A 91 4.32 -17.28 4.61
N GLN A 92 3.65 -16.21 5.07
CA GLN A 92 3.74 -15.70 6.44
C GLN A 92 2.81 -16.42 7.42
N SER A 93 2.03 -17.41 6.99
CA SER A 93 0.97 -18.03 7.80
C SER A 93 -0.02 -17.02 8.41
N ASN A 94 -0.23 -15.87 7.75
CA ASN A 94 -1.11 -14.80 8.24
C ASN A 94 -2.56 -15.07 7.84
N HIS A 95 -3.23 -15.95 8.60
CA HIS A 95 -4.61 -16.36 8.34
C HIS A 95 -5.63 -15.22 8.32
N LYS A 96 -5.38 -14.15 9.09
CA LYS A 96 -6.25 -12.97 9.08
C LYS A 96 -6.15 -12.24 7.74
N ALA A 97 -4.94 -11.93 7.29
CA ALA A 97 -4.72 -11.26 6.01
C ALA A 97 -5.22 -12.10 4.83
N ILE A 98 -5.03 -13.44 4.85
CA ILE A 98 -5.55 -14.33 3.80
C ILE A 98 -7.06 -14.18 3.65
N ARG A 99 -7.81 -14.14 4.76
CA ARG A 99 -9.27 -13.97 4.72
C ARG A 99 -9.65 -12.59 4.18
N GLU A 100 -9.11 -11.53 4.76
CA GLU A 100 -9.41 -10.15 4.35
C GLU A 100 -9.13 -9.92 2.86
N ILE A 101 -7.97 -10.36 2.37
CA ILE A 101 -7.59 -10.23 0.95
C ILE A 101 -8.48 -11.09 0.04
N SER A 102 -8.87 -12.29 0.50
CA SER A 102 -9.80 -13.13 -0.27
C SER A 102 -11.17 -12.49 -0.40
N ASP A 103 -11.65 -11.83 0.65
CA ASP A 103 -12.92 -11.10 0.62
C ASP A 103 -12.85 -9.92 -0.36
N PHE A 104 -11.73 -9.17 -0.38
CA PHE A 104 -11.52 -8.10 -1.36
C PHE A 104 -11.52 -8.62 -2.80
N LEU A 105 -10.79 -9.70 -3.07
CA LEU A 105 -10.76 -10.33 -4.40
C LEU A 105 -12.15 -10.82 -4.84
N MET A 106 -12.92 -11.41 -3.91
CA MET A 106 -14.29 -11.85 -4.18
C MET A 106 -15.22 -10.67 -4.49
N GLN A 107 -15.12 -9.57 -3.74
CA GLN A 107 -15.92 -8.37 -4.00
C GLN A 107 -15.61 -7.78 -5.37
N ILE A 108 -14.33 -7.65 -5.72
CA ILE A 108 -13.90 -7.20 -7.05
C ILE A 108 -14.47 -8.11 -8.14
N GLN A 109 -14.37 -9.43 -7.95
CA GLN A 109 -14.90 -10.41 -8.90
C GLN A 109 -16.41 -10.22 -9.11
N LEU A 110 -17.18 -10.02 -8.04
CA LEU A 110 -18.63 -9.86 -8.11
C LEU A 110 -19.06 -8.54 -8.77
N HIS A 111 -18.29 -7.47 -8.58
CA HIS A 111 -18.65 -6.13 -9.07
C HIS A 111 -18.19 -5.87 -10.50
N TYR A 112 -17.20 -6.60 -10.99
CA TYR A 112 -16.56 -6.35 -12.29
C TYR A 112 -16.59 -7.57 -13.23
N TYR A 113 -17.55 -8.48 -13.04
CA TYR A 113 -17.92 -9.49 -14.03
C TYR A 113 -19.22 -9.07 -14.72
N GLU A 114 -19.08 -8.58 -15.96
CA GLU A 114 -20.15 -8.48 -16.97
C GLU A 114 -19.70 -9.22 -18.24
#